data_AF-A0A9D1FSN1-F1
#
_entry.id   AF-A0A9D1FSN1-F1
#
_cell.length_a   1.000
_cell.length_b   1.000
_cell.length_c   1.000
_cell.angle_alpha   90.00
_cell.angle_beta   90.00
_cell.angle_gamma   90.00
#
_symmetry.space_group_name_H-M   'P 1'
#
loop_
_entity.id
_entity.type
_entity.pdbx_description
1 polymer ?
#
loop_
_entity_poly.entity_id
_entity_poly.type
_entity_poly.pdbx_seq_one_letter_code
_entity_poly.pdbx_strand_id
1 'polypeptide(L)' 'MKIIRSDFKITKEHGIFYEKNGVLMMATLHPAALLRNPAAKPGALEDFVRLREKMEELGLVAPETFPDEPCP' A
#
# COMPACT_ATOMS: atom_id res chain seq x y z
N MET A 1 13.57 -17.99 -9.24
CA MET A 1 12.39 -17.23 -9.70
C MET A 1 12.48 -15.79 -9.20
N LYS A 2 12.37 -14.78 -10.07
CA LYS A 2 12.35 -13.37 -9.65
C LYS A 2 10.94 -12.97 -9.24
N ILE A 3 10.79 -12.52 -7.99
CA ILE A 3 9.50 -12.06 -7.43
C ILE A 3 9.09 -10.72 -8.07
N ILE A 4 10.05 -9.93 -8.55
CA ILE A 4 9.83 -8.61 -9.14
C ILE A 4 10.47 -8.58 -10.54
N ARG A 5 9.81 -7.98 -11.54
CA ARG A 5 10.38 -7.81 -12.89
C ARG A 5 11.71 -7.04 -12.80
N SER A 6 12.71 -7.41 -13.60
CA SER A 6 14.03 -6.75 -13.52
C SER A 6 14.03 -5.28 -13.95
N ASP A 7 13.01 -4.85 -14.69
CA ASP A 7 12.80 -3.46 -15.11
C ASP A 7 11.89 -2.66 -14.18
N PHE A 8 11.51 -3.22 -13.02
CA PHE A 8 10.52 -2.60 -12.14
C PHE A 8 11.07 -1.32 -11.50
N LYS A 9 10.43 -0.19 -11.80
CA LYS A 9 10.81 1.11 -11.22
C LYS A 9 9.78 1.53 -10.18
N ILE A 10 10.14 1.40 -8.90
CA ILE A 10 9.26 1.77 -7.78
C ILE A 10 8.77 3.23 -7.84
N THR A 11 9.57 4.14 -8.42
CA THR A 11 9.19 5.54 -8.58
C THR A 11 8.12 5.79 -9.63
N LYS A 12 7.85 4.83 -10.53
CA LYS A 12 6.79 4.92 -11.55
C LYS A 12 5.66 3.90 -11.34
N GLU A 13 5.97 2.77 -10.72
CA GLU A 13 5.04 1.65 -10.53
C GLU A 13 4.59 1.47 -9.07
N HIS A 14 4.80 2.48 -8.21
CA HIS A 14 4.16 2.50 -6.88
C HIS A 14 2.65 2.69 -7.03
N GLY A 15 1.87 2.04 -6.16
CA GLY A 15 0.42 2.16 -6.14
C GLY A 15 -0.31 1.33 -7.20
N ILE A 16 0.42 0.54 -7.98
CA ILE A 16 -0.15 -0.40 -8.95
C ILE A 16 -0.30 -1.77 -8.29
N PHE A 17 -1.52 -2.31 -8.31
CA PHE A 17 -1.80 -3.68 -7.90
C PHE A 17 -1.53 -4.63 -9.05
N TYR A 18 -0.80 -5.71 -8.77
CA TYR A 18 -0.58 -6.80 -9.69
C TYR A 18 -0.82 -8.14 -8.99
N GLU A 19 -1.44 -9.07 -9.70
CA GLU A 19 -1.67 -10.41 -9.19
C GLU A 19 -0.50 -11.32 -9.58
N LYS A 20 0.09 -11.99 -8.59
CA LYS A 20 1.15 -12.97 -8.83
C LYS A 20 0.92 -14.20 -7.97
N ASN A 21 0.73 -15.36 -8.62
CA ASN A 21 0.46 -16.64 -7.95
C ASN A 21 -0.76 -16.59 -7.02
N GLY A 22 -1.84 -15.92 -7.42
CA GLY A 22 -3.06 -15.80 -6.62
C GLY A 22 -2.93 -14.86 -5.41
N VAL A 23 -1.85 -14.09 -5.32
CA VAL A 23 -1.66 -13.05 -4.30
C VAL A 23 -1.65 -11.69 -4.99
N LEU A 24 -2.49 -10.78 -4.51
CA LEU A 24 -2.46 -9.37 -4.91
C LEU A 24 -1.26 -8.70 -4.23
N MET A 25 -0.35 -8.16 -5.03
CA MET A 25 0.84 -7.47 -4.55
C MET A 25 0.81 -6.02 -5.03
N MET A 26 1.25 -5.11 -4.17
CA MET A 26 1.42 -3.70 -4.48
C MET A 26 2.83 -3.28 -4.10
N ALA A 27 3.47 -2.47 -4.92
CA ALA A 27 4.72 -1.83 -4.56
C ALA A 27 4.45 -0.48 -3.88
N THR A 28 5.17 -0.20 -2.81
CA THR A 28 5.18 1.10 -2.13
C THR A 28 6.61 1.51 -1.78
N LEU A 29 6.81 2.78 -1.48
CA LEU A 29 8.11 3.30 -1.07
C LEU A 29 8.51 2.76 0.32
N HIS A 30 9.76 2.33 0.45
CA HIS A 30 10.28 1.81 1.72
C HIS A 30 10.28 2.91 2.79
N PRO A 31 9.87 2.65 4.05
CA PRO A 31 9.77 3.67 5.09
C PRO A 31 11.09 4.40 5.37
N ALA A 32 12.23 3.70 5.23
CA ALA A 32 13.56 4.32 5.32
C ALA A 32 13.82 5.40 4.25
N ALA A 33 13.21 5.28 3.06
CA ALA A 33 13.31 6.31 2.01
C ALA A 33 12.46 7.55 2.36
N LEU A 34 11.31 7.36 3.01
CA LEU A 34 10.45 8.44 3.48
C LEU A 34 11.08 9.25 4.62
N LEU A 35 11.84 8.58 5.49
CA LEU A 35 12.60 9.22 6.57
C LEU A 35 13.75 10.09 6.03
N ARG A 36 14.36 9.68 4.91
CA ARG A 36 15.47 10.43 4.28
C ARG A 36 14.98 11.53 3.33
N ASN A 37 13.84 11.34 2.67
CA ASN A 37 13.26 12.31 1.76
C ASN A 37 11.77 12.56 2.11
N PRO A 38 11.45 13.62 2.87
CA PRO A 38 10.08 13.91 3.25
C PRO A 38 9.19 14.29 2.06
N ALA A 39 9.74 14.72 0.92
CA ALA A 39 8.97 15.03 -0.28
C ALA A 39 8.32 13.79 -0.93
N ALA A 40 8.77 12.58 -0.56
CA ALA A 40 8.21 11.32 -1.04
C ALA A 40 7.03 10.81 -0.18
N LYS A 41 6.75 11.45 0.97
CA LYS A 41 5.60 11.11 1.83
C LYS A 41 4.24 11.11 1.12
N PRO A 42 3.87 12.13 0.31
CA PRO A 42 2.55 12.15 -0.33
C PRO A 42 2.35 10.95 -1.26
N GLY A 43 3.39 10.54 -2.01
CA GLY A 43 3.30 9.36 -2.89
C GLY A 43 3.08 8.06 -2.12
N ALA A 44 3.81 7.85 -1.02
CA ALA A 44 3.59 6.67 -0.17
C ALA A 44 2.23 6.69 0.52
N LEU A 45 1.73 7.85 0.97
CA LEU A 45 0.40 7.94 1.53
C LEU A 45 -0.68 7.59 0.51
N GLU A 46 -0.53 8.05 -0.74
CA GLU A 46 -1.45 7.71 -1.82
C GLU A 46 -1.50 6.20 -2.10
N ASP A 47 -0.35 5.51 -2.01
CA ASP A 47 -0.29 4.05 -2.09
C ASP A 47 -1.15 3.38 -1.01
N PHE A 48 -1.06 3.84 0.24
CA PHE A 48 -1.83 3.28 1.36
C PHE A 48 -3.33 3.58 1.25
N VAL A 49 -3.72 4.75 0.73
CA VAL A 49 -5.12 5.07 0.47
C VAL A 49 -5.70 4.10 -0.56
N ARG A 50 -4.98 3.86 -1.67
CA ARG A 50 -5.40 2.88 -2.69
C ARG A 50 -5.45 1.45 -2.13
N LEU A 51 -4.54 1.10 -1.22
CA LEU A 51 -4.57 -0.19 -0.53
C LEU A 51 -5.85 -0.36 0.29
N ARG A 52 -6.24 0.66 1.05
CA ARG A 52 -7.48 0.66 1.80
C ARG A 52 -8.68 0.50 0.86
N GLU A 53 -8.77 1.31 -0.20
CA GLU A 53 -9.86 1.20 -1.18
C GLU A 53 -9.95 -0.20 -1.79
N LYS A 54 -8.79 -0.81 -2.11
CA LYS A 54 -8.76 -2.16 -2.67
C LYS A 54 -9.19 -3.22 -1.65
N MET A 55 -8.83 -3.04 -0.37
CA MET A 55 -9.27 -3.92 0.71
C MET A 55 -10.77 -3.78 0.99
N GLU A 56 -11.33 -2.57 0.91
CA GLU A 56 -12.77 -2.31 1.01
C GLU A 56 -13.54 -2.94 -0.16
N GLU A 57 -13.05 -2.78 -1.40
CA GLU A 57 -13.64 -3.40 -2.60
C GLU A 57 -13.66 -4.93 -2.51
N LEU A 58 -12.61 -5.52 -1.93
CA LEU A 58 -12.50 -6.96 -1.69
C LEU A 58 -13.27 -7.42 -0.44
N GLY A 59 -13.88 -6.51 0.32
CA GLY A 59 -14.60 -6.82 1.56
C GLY A 59 -13.72 -7.39 2.67
N LEU A 60 -12.40 -7.15 2.62
CA LEU A 60 -11.43 -7.62 3.62
C LEU A 60 -11.39 -6.71 4.86
N VAL A 61 -11.86 -5.48 4.72
CA VAL A 61 -11.97 -4.51 5.81
C VAL A 61 -13.44 -4.40 6.19
N ALA A 62 -13.77 -4.77 7.42
CA ALA A 62 -15.05 -4.41 8.02
C ALA A 62 -15.11 -2.87 8.10
N PRO A 63 -16.29 -2.24 7.92
CA PRO A 63 -16.41 -0.80 8.12
C PRO A 63 -15.84 -0.47 9.49
N GLU A 64 -15.01 0.57 9.56
CA GLU A 64 -14.37 1.00 10.80
C GLU A 64 -15.46 1.31 11.84
N THR A 65 -15.90 0.31 12.60
CA THR A 65 -16.29 0.52 13.98
C THR A 65 -14.98 0.80 14.68
N PHE A 66 -14.50 2.05 14.61
CA PHE A 66 -13.81 2.59 15.77
C PHE A 66 -14.79 2.36 16.92
N PRO A 67 -14.49 1.48 17.91
CA PRO A 67 -15.22 1.58 19.14
C PRO A 67 -14.92 3.00 19.64
N ASP A 68 -15.90 3.89 19.58
CA ASP A 68 -15.90 5.20 20.25
C ASP A 68 -15.89 5.03 21.78
N GLU A 69 -15.43 3.89 22.27
CA GLU A 69 -15.47 3.51 23.66
C GLU A 69 -14.10 3.83 24.27
N PRO A 70 -13.98 4.92 25.03
CA PRO A 70 -12.77 5.18 25.79
C PRO A 70 -12.51 3.96 26.69
N CYS A 71 -11.27 3.47 26.66
CA CYS A 71 -10.82 2.42 27.56
C CYS A 71 -11.21 2.78 29.01
N PRO A 72 -11.90 1.89 29.75
CA PRO A 72 -12.32 2.16 31.13
C PRO A 72 -11.14 2.33 32.09
#